data_AF-A0A812WI76-F1
#
_entry.id   AF-A0A812WI76-F1
#
_cell.length_a   1.000
_cell.length_b   1.000
_cell.length_c   1.000
_cell.angle_alpha   90.00
_cell.angle_beta   90.00
_cell.angle_gamma   90.00
#
_symmetry.space_group_name_H-M   'P 1'
#
loop_
_entity.id
_entity.type
_entity.pdbx_description
1 polymer ?
#
loop_
_entity_poly.entity_id
_entity_poly.type
_entity_poly.pdbx_seq_one_letter_code
_entity_poly.pdbx_strand_id
1 'polypeptide(L)'
;MAALTTTDGPFDCGDEPYMMMEEVLHNNLGHKGPHQGSEGILYKAVEYYRNLHRDVQVHLHTDSLYNPWNVFANGLNGRFGVFNQLSGHPLDVTFRFTDLTGKPLILKSLSLSIYDMDRDQNPGEGVENVTPVTTVHRVYRTSDTLVQ
;
A
#
# COMPACT_ATOMS: atom_id res chain seq x y z
N MET A 1 11.72 -10.66 -29.22
CA MET A 1 11.73 -10.30 -27.80
C MET A 1 12.00 -8.81 -27.72
N ALA A 2 10.98 -8.00 -27.44
CA ALA A 2 11.17 -6.58 -27.17
C ALA A 2 11.28 -6.41 -25.66
N ALA A 3 12.40 -5.84 -25.20
CA ALA A 3 12.55 -5.45 -23.82
C ALA A 3 11.55 -4.34 -23.51
N LEU A 4 10.76 -4.52 -22.45
CA LEU A 4 9.99 -3.45 -21.84
C LEU A 4 10.98 -2.42 -21.30
N THR A 5 11.17 -1.34 -22.04
CA THR A 5 11.83 -0.14 -21.54
C THR A 5 10.92 0.49 -20.50
N THR A 6 11.32 0.43 -19.23
CA THR A 6 10.73 1.20 -18.14
C THR A 6 10.92 2.69 -18.45
N THR A 7 9.90 3.33 -19.03
CA THR A 7 9.93 4.76 -19.38
C THR A 7 9.56 5.69 -18.23
N ASP A 8 9.37 5.16 -17.02
CA ASP A 8 9.21 6.02 -15.85
C ASP A 8 10.60 6.49 -15.43
N GLY A 9 10.90 7.76 -15.69
CA GLY A 9 12.05 8.44 -15.09
C GLY A 9 12.05 8.28 -13.56
N PRO A 10 13.16 8.58 -12.87
CA PRO A 10 13.19 8.50 -11.41
C PRO A 10 12.01 9.31 -10.85
N PHE A 11 11.12 8.65 -10.12
CA PHE A 11 10.00 9.29 -9.45
C PHE A 11 10.60 10.27 -8.44
N ASP A 12 10.56 11.55 -8.80
CA ASP A 12 11.21 12.66 -8.10
C ASP A 12 10.13 13.51 -7.44
N CYS A 13 9.98 13.37 -6.13
CA CYS A 13 9.10 14.23 -5.33
C CYS A 13 9.76 15.58 -4.97
N GLY A 14 10.87 15.93 -5.62
CA GLY A 14 11.65 17.13 -5.32
C GLY A 14 12.25 17.06 -3.91
N ASP A 15 11.98 18.09 -3.11
CA ASP A 15 12.48 18.20 -1.74
C ASP A 15 11.62 17.46 -0.69
N GLU A 16 10.51 16.83 -1.09
CA GLU A 16 9.62 16.13 -0.18
C GLU A 16 10.09 14.69 0.08
N PRO A 17 10.00 14.20 1.34
CA PRO A 17 10.31 12.80 1.64
C PRO A 17 9.28 11.88 0.98
N TYR A 18 9.74 10.80 0.37
CA TYR A 18 8.87 9.79 -0.23
C TYR A 18 9.40 8.38 0.05
N MET A 19 8.51 7.40 -0.09
CA MET A 19 8.84 6.00 0.11
C MET A 19 8.47 5.22 -1.14
N MET A 20 9.40 4.40 -1.63
CA MET A 20 9.16 3.48 -2.73
C MET A 20 9.15 2.05 -2.21
N MET A 21 8.09 1.31 -2.48
CA MET A 21 8.10 -0.13 -2.25
C MET A 21 9.00 -0.81 -3.29
N GLU A 22 9.75 -1.83 -2.87
CA GLU A 22 10.71 -2.55 -3.72
C GLU A 22 10.38 -4.04 -3.84
N GLU A 23 9.97 -4.68 -2.75
CA GLU A 23 9.80 -6.13 -2.70
C GLU A 23 8.71 -6.54 -1.72
N VAL A 24 8.01 -7.65 -2.01
CA VAL A 24 7.15 -8.35 -1.05
C VAL A 24 7.98 -9.45 -0.38
N LEU A 25 8.32 -9.26 0.88
CA LEU A 25 9.08 -10.24 1.66
C LEU A 25 8.18 -11.35 2.21
N HIS A 26 6.93 -11.01 2.53
CA HIS A 26 5.94 -11.95 3.04
C HIS A 26 4.52 -11.54 2.66
N ASN A 27 3.64 -12.51 2.38
CA ASN A 27 2.23 -12.25 2.13
C ASN A 27 1.37 -13.41 2.65
N ASN A 28 0.71 -13.17 3.78
CA ASN A 28 -0.28 -14.04 4.39
C ASN A 28 -1.34 -13.19 5.12
N LEU A 29 -1.81 -12.13 4.45
CA LEU A 29 -2.81 -11.22 4.99
C LEU A 29 -4.06 -11.99 5.44
N GLY A 30 -4.52 -11.76 6.67
CA GLY A 30 -5.65 -12.48 7.27
C GLY A 30 -5.54 -14.00 7.26
N HIS A 31 -4.31 -14.54 7.24
CA HIS A 31 -4.01 -15.96 7.10
C HIS A 31 -4.55 -16.62 5.81
N LYS A 32 -4.69 -15.84 4.73
CA LYS A 32 -5.22 -16.33 3.43
C LYS A 32 -4.13 -16.75 2.45
N GLY A 33 -2.85 -16.52 2.78
CA GLY A 33 -1.72 -16.89 1.94
C GLY A 33 -1.32 -15.82 0.92
N PRO A 34 -0.45 -16.16 -0.04
CA PRO A 34 0.02 -17.52 -0.37
C PRO A 34 1.10 -18.08 0.55
N HIS A 35 1.79 -17.25 1.34
CA HIS A 35 2.76 -17.75 2.33
C HIS A 35 2.04 -18.32 3.56
N GLN A 36 2.72 -19.18 4.30
CA GLN A 36 2.22 -19.73 5.57
C GLN A 36 2.88 -19.02 6.75
N GLY A 37 2.35 -19.23 7.96
CA GLY A 37 2.93 -18.69 9.19
C GLY A 37 2.30 -17.37 9.63
N SER A 38 3.14 -16.38 9.95
CA SER A 38 2.69 -15.08 10.49
C SER A 38 1.67 -14.40 9.59
N GLU A 39 0.74 -13.67 10.20
CA GLU A 39 -0.26 -12.86 9.50
C GLU A 39 0.39 -11.60 8.89
N GLY A 40 -0.15 -11.16 7.75
CA GLY A 40 0.13 -9.84 7.18
C GLY A 40 0.93 -9.87 5.88
N ILE A 41 1.14 -8.69 5.32
CA ILE A 41 2.05 -8.45 4.19
C ILE A 41 3.24 -7.65 4.71
N LEU A 42 4.44 -8.13 4.42
CA LEU A 42 5.69 -7.43 4.71
C LEU A 42 6.29 -6.94 3.40
N TYR A 43 6.39 -5.63 3.26
CA TYR A 43 7.08 -4.99 2.16
C TYR A 43 8.46 -4.52 2.59
N LYS A 44 9.44 -4.69 1.70
CA LYS A 44 10.68 -3.89 1.72
C LYS A 44 10.43 -2.61 0.95
N ALA A 45 10.82 -1.49 1.53
CA ALA A 45 10.74 -0.18 0.93
C ALA A 45 12.03 0.61 1.19
N VAL A 46 12.21 1.70 0.45
CA VAL A 46 13.27 2.68 0.68
C VAL A 46 12.64 4.05 0.85
N GLU A 47 12.98 4.70 1.96
CA GLU A 47 12.69 6.11 2.18
C GLU A 47 13.80 6.95 1.55
N TYR A 48 13.37 7.94 0.78
CA TYR A 48 14.22 8.93 0.14
C TYR A 48 13.91 10.30 0.72
N TYR A 49 14.95 11.01 1.14
CA TYR A 49 14.85 12.42 1.55
C TYR A 49 16.20 13.12 1.39
N ARG A 50 16.33 13.99 0.39
CA ARG A 50 17.60 14.64 0.03
C ARG A 50 18.71 13.60 -0.23
N ASN A 51 19.72 13.53 0.64
CA ASN A 51 20.82 12.56 0.57
C ASN A 51 20.59 11.33 1.48
N LEU A 52 19.45 11.24 2.16
CA LEU A 52 19.09 10.08 2.96
C LEU A 52 18.41 9.03 2.08
N HIS A 53 18.99 7.82 2.11
CA HIS A 53 18.44 6.61 1.51
C HIS A 53 18.41 5.58 2.63
N ARG A 54 17.22 5.23 3.10
CA ARG A 54 17.05 4.34 4.26
C ARG A 54 16.11 3.19 3.92
N ASP A 55 16.59 1.98 4.12
CA ASP A 55 15.74 0.78 4.04
C ASP A 55 14.71 0.80 5.18
N VAL A 56 13.46 0.54 4.81
CA VAL A 56 12.30 0.50 5.69
C VAL A 56 11.53 -0.78 5.41
N GLN A 57 10.99 -1.38 6.47
CA GLN A 57 9.98 -2.43 6.36
C GLN A 57 8.61 -1.85 6.64
N VAL A 58 7.66 -2.11 5.75
CA VAL A 58 6.25 -1.74 5.93
C VAL A 58 5.45 -3.01 6.18
N HIS A 59 4.89 -3.11 7.37
CA HIS A 59 4.06 -4.23 7.80
C HIS A 59 2.60 -3.80 7.66
N LEU A 60 1.83 -4.55 6.88
CA LEU A 60 0.39 -4.40 6.71
C LEU A 60 -0.28 -5.60 7.39
N HIS A 61 -1.13 -5.32 8.37
CA HIS A 61 -1.92 -6.31 9.10
C HIS A 61 -3.41 -5.99 8.95
N THR A 62 -4.25 -7.03 9.01
CA THR A 62 -5.70 -6.83 9.15
C THR A 62 -6.11 -6.86 10.62
N ASP A 63 -6.96 -5.92 11.02
CA ASP A 63 -7.62 -5.88 12.34
C ASP A 63 -9.06 -6.44 12.28
N SER A 64 -9.57 -6.72 11.07
CA SER A 64 -10.87 -7.33 10.83
C SER A 64 -10.79 -8.54 9.90
N LEU A 65 -11.93 -9.13 9.53
CA LEU A 65 -11.98 -10.31 8.68
C LEU A 65 -11.61 -9.96 7.22
N TYR A 66 -10.47 -10.48 6.76
CA TYR A 66 -10.02 -10.34 5.39
C TYR A 66 -10.67 -11.37 4.45
N ASN A 67 -11.40 -10.88 3.44
CA ASN A 67 -12.10 -11.67 2.43
C ASN A 67 -11.59 -11.27 1.03
N PRO A 68 -10.47 -11.83 0.56
CA PRO A 68 -9.95 -11.55 -0.76
C PRO A 68 -10.74 -12.27 -1.85
N TRP A 69 -10.86 -11.65 -3.02
CA TRP A 69 -11.26 -12.38 -4.23
C TRP A 69 -10.12 -13.26 -4.73
N ASN A 70 -8.89 -12.74 -4.72
CA ASN A 70 -7.69 -13.45 -5.14
C ASN A 70 -6.47 -13.03 -4.31
N VAL A 71 -5.96 -13.93 -3.47
CA VAL A 71 -4.78 -13.69 -2.62
C VAL A 71 -3.49 -13.48 -3.40
N PHE A 72 -3.41 -13.98 -4.64
CA PHE A 72 -2.26 -13.78 -5.52
C PHE A 72 -2.22 -12.40 -6.15
N ALA A 73 -3.30 -11.61 -6.03
CA ALA A 73 -3.33 -10.21 -6.46
C ALA A 73 -2.81 -9.24 -5.37
N ASN A 74 -2.50 -9.74 -4.17
CA ASN A 74 -1.76 -8.99 -3.16
C ASN A 74 -0.28 -8.89 -3.55
N GLY A 75 0.35 -7.77 -3.23
CA GLY A 75 1.78 -7.58 -3.42
C GLY A 75 2.10 -6.19 -3.94
N LEU A 76 2.81 -6.11 -5.05
CA LEU A 76 3.23 -4.85 -5.65
C LEU A 76 2.61 -4.66 -7.04
N ASN A 77 2.19 -3.43 -7.32
CA ASN A 77 1.97 -2.94 -8.67
C ASN A 77 2.89 -1.73 -8.87
N GLY A 78 3.97 -1.93 -9.64
CA GLY A 78 5.05 -0.96 -9.74
C GLY A 78 5.70 -0.69 -8.37
N ARG A 79 5.64 0.56 -7.90
CA ARG A 79 6.19 1.00 -6.61
C ARG A 79 5.14 1.08 -5.49
N PHE A 80 3.91 0.63 -5.75
CA PHE A 80 2.79 0.70 -4.82
C PHE A 80 2.48 -0.68 -4.22
N GLY A 81 2.14 -0.69 -2.93
CA GLY A 81 1.55 -1.86 -2.28
C GLY A 81 0.11 -2.04 -2.69
N VAL A 82 -0.30 -3.28 -2.91
CA VAL A 82 -1.65 -3.68 -3.33
C VAL A 82 -2.14 -4.82 -2.45
N PHE A 83 -3.39 -4.75 -2.02
CA PHE A 83 -4.11 -5.87 -1.43
C PHE A 83 -5.49 -5.97 -2.06
N ASN A 84 -5.99 -7.19 -2.21
CA ASN A 84 -7.21 -7.48 -2.94
C ASN A 84 -8.36 -7.76 -1.98
N GLN A 85 -9.35 -6.88 -1.94
CA GLN A 85 -10.52 -7.03 -1.08
C GLN A 85 -11.77 -7.30 -1.92
N LEU A 86 -12.62 -8.24 -1.47
CA LEU A 86 -13.91 -8.50 -2.09
C LEU A 86 -14.91 -7.39 -1.77
N SER A 87 -15.60 -6.90 -2.79
CA SER A 87 -16.67 -5.90 -2.64
C SER A 87 -17.76 -6.36 -1.65
N GLY A 88 -18.31 -5.40 -0.89
CA GLY A 88 -19.32 -5.67 0.14
C GLY A 88 -18.77 -6.20 1.46
N HIS A 89 -17.46 -6.42 1.57
CA HIS A 89 -16.79 -6.81 2.80
C HIS A 89 -15.85 -5.68 3.25
N PRO A 90 -16.16 -4.96 4.34
CA PRO A 90 -15.24 -3.97 4.91
C PRO A 90 -13.96 -4.63 5.44
N LEU A 91 -12.84 -3.91 5.36
CA LEU A 91 -11.54 -4.33 5.86
C LEU A 91 -10.91 -3.20 6.67
N ASP A 92 -10.48 -3.52 7.90
CA ASP A 92 -9.68 -2.62 8.73
C ASP A 92 -8.23 -3.07 8.67
N VAL A 93 -7.33 -2.15 8.32
CA VAL A 93 -5.90 -2.44 8.19
C VAL A 93 -5.04 -1.50 9.04
N THR A 94 -3.97 -2.06 9.59
CA THR A 94 -2.95 -1.31 10.32
C THR A 94 -1.62 -1.40 9.59
N PHE A 95 -0.98 -0.25 9.41
CA PHE A 95 0.39 -0.12 8.90
C PHE A 95 1.38 0.11 10.05
N ARG A 96 2.50 -0.60 10.04
CA ARG A 96 3.63 -0.36 10.94
C ARG A 96 4.93 -0.24 10.15
N PHE A 97 5.80 0.67 10.58
CA PHE A 97 7.06 0.95 9.90
C PHE A 97 8.22 0.57 10.83
N THR A 98 9.15 -0.25 10.35
CA THR A 98 10.34 -0.67 11.10
C THR A 98 11.61 -0.53 10.27
N ASP A 99 12.77 -0.52 10.91
CA ASP A 99 14.03 -0.80 10.20
C ASP A 99 14.14 -2.30 9.88
N LEU A 100 15.22 -2.69 9.20
CA LEU A 100 15.49 -4.09 8.83
C LEU A 100 15.73 -5.02 10.04
N THR A 101 15.99 -4.47 11.23
CA THR A 101 16.15 -5.24 12.47
C THR A 101 14.83 -5.46 13.20
N GLY A 102 13.73 -4.89 12.69
CA GLY A 102 12.41 -4.94 13.31
C GLY A 102 12.17 -3.84 14.35
N LYS A 103 13.08 -2.87 14.50
CA LYS A 103 12.89 -1.76 15.43
C LYS A 103 11.88 -0.75 14.85
N PRO A 104 10.86 -0.32 15.60
CA PRO A 104 9.90 0.68 15.14
C PRO A 104 10.56 1.98 14.70
N LEU A 105 10.14 2.51 13.54
CA LEU A 105 10.53 3.82 13.06
C LEU A 105 9.58 4.89 13.57
N ILE A 106 10.13 5.97 14.10
CA ILE A 106 9.38 7.18 14.42
C ILE A 106 9.40 8.09 13.20
N LEU A 107 8.28 8.16 12.50
CA LEU A 107 8.08 9.08 11.38
C LEU A 107 7.59 10.43 11.93
N LYS A 108 8.26 11.53 11.54
CA LYS A 108 7.85 12.89 11.96
C LYS A 108 6.49 13.28 11.36
N SER A 109 6.25 12.84 10.14
CA SER A 109 5.01 12.98 9.39
C SER A 109 4.88 11.79 8.44
N LEU A 110 3.65 11.43 8.09
CA LEU A 110 3.34 10.42 7.11
C LEU A 110 2.22 10.93 6.22
N SER A 111 2.43 10.85 4.91
CA SER A 111 1.38 11.02 3.91
C SER A 111 1.12 9.65 3.28
N LEU A 112 -0.13 9.21 3.28
CA LEU A 112 -0.56 7.96 2.65
C LEU A 112 -1.44 8.32 1.46
N SER A 113 -1.05 7.82 0.29
CA SER A 113 -1.84 7.90 -0.94
C SER A 113 -2.52 6.55 -1.17
N ILE A 114 -3.83 6.58 -1.37
CA ILE A 114 -4.64 5.42 -1.74
C ILE A 114 -5.24 5.73 -3.11
N TYR A 115 -5.08 4.78 -4.03
CA TYR A 115 -5.52 4.86 -5.42
C TYR A 115 -6.67 3.89 -5.66
N ASP A 116 -7.32 4.04 -6.81
CA ASP A 116 -8.46 3.21 -7.20
C ASP A 116 -9.55 3.32 -6.13
N MET A 117 -10.04 4.57 -5.99
CA MET A 117 -11.11 4.96 -5.07
C MET A 117 -12.26 5.45 -5.93
N ASP A 118 -12.67 4.61 -6.86
CA ASP A 118 -13.66 4.98 -7.86
C ASP A 118 -15.08 4.64 -7.38
N ARG A 119 -16.03 4.93 -8.26
CA ARG A 119 -17.42 4.61 -8.05
C ARG A 119 -17.97 4.20 -9.39
N ASP A 120 -18.61 3.05 -9.41
CA ASP A 120 -19.29 2.62 -10.62
C ASP A 120 -20.52 3.50 -10.88
N GLN A 121 -20.76 3.78 -12.16
CA GLN A 121 -21.67 4.85 -12.59
C GLN A 121 -23.14 4.42 -12.59
N ASN A 122 -23.45 3.12 -12.50
CA ASN A 122 -24.84 2.68 -12.53
C ASN A 122 -25.50 2.69 -11.14
N PRO A 123 -26.83 2.93 -11.07
CA PRO A 123 -27.58 2.87 -9.82
C PRO A 123 -27.51 1.47 -9.19
N GLY A 124 -27.01 1.38 -7.96
CA GLY A 124 -26.93 0.12 -7.19
C GLY A 124 -25.55 -0.54 -7.18
N GLU A 125 -24.54 0.09 -7.77
CA GLU A 125 -23.18 -0.45 -7.83
C GLU A 125 -22.25 0.09 -6.73
N GLY A 126 -21.07 -0.53 -6.66
CA GLY A 126 -20.10 -0.37 -5.58
C GLY A 126 -19.57 1.06 -5.44
N VAL A 127 -19.44 1.51 -4.19
CA VAL A 127 -18.75 2.75 -3.83
C VAL A 127 -17.56 2.36 -2.97
N GLU A 128 -16.36 2.73 -3.40
CA GLU A 128 -15.16 2.52 -2.62
C GLU A 128 -14.92 3.71 -1.69
N ASN A 129 -14.74 3.41 -0.41
CA ASN A 129 -14.53 4.42 0.63
C ASN A 129 -13.42 3.96 1.57
N VAL A 130 -12.58 4.91 1.98
CA VAL A 130 -11.60 4.71 3.05
C VAL A 130 -11.89 5.70 4.15
N THR A 131 -11.96 5.19 5.38
CA THR A 131 -12.12 6.00 6.58
C THR A 131 -10.89 5.83 7.46
N PRO A 132 -10.13 6.90 7.75
CA PRO A 132 -9.06 6.82 8.71
C PRO A 132 -9.60 6.52 10.11
N VAL A 133 -9.10 5.46 10.74
CA VAL A 133 -9.42 5.08 12.13
C VAL A 133 -8.51 5.79 13.16
N THR A 134 -7.54 6.56 12.69
CA THR A 134 -6.62 7.38 13.49
C THR A 134 -6.75 8.85 13.12
N THR A 135 -6.19 9.73 13.95
CA THR A 135 -6.15 11.17 13.68
C THR A 135 -5.37 11.45 12.40
N VAL A 136 -6.05 12.00 11.40
CA VAL A 136 -5.45 12.52 10.17
C VAL A 136 -5.53 14.03 10.18
N HIS A 137 -4.38 14.70 10.01
CA HIS A 137 -4.31 16.16 10.02
C HIS A 137 -5.01 16.80 8.82
N ARG A 138 -4.98 16.14 7.66
CA ARG A 138 -5.55 16.65 6.42
C ARG A 138 -5.81 15.52 5.43
N VAL A 139 -6.92 15.62 4.70
CA VAL A 139 -7.26 14.71 3.60
C VAL A 139 -7.27 15.52 2.30
N TYR A 140 -6.63 14.98 1.27
CA TYR A 140 -6.65 15.54 -0.08
C TYR A 140 -7.30 14.53 -1.01
N ARG A 141 -8.16 15.01 -1.92
CA ARG A 141 -8.72 14.22 -3.02
C ARG A 141 -8.34 14.90 -4.32
N THR A 142 -7.67 14.18 -5.20
CA THR A 142 -7.44 14.61 -6.58
C THR A 142 -8.63 14.17 -7.43
N SER A 143 -9.07 15.01 -8.37
CA SER A 143 -10.02 14.61 -9.40
C SER A 143 -9.32 13.75 -10.45
N ASP A 144 -10.03 12.74 -10.96
CA ASP A 144 -9.68 11.86 -12.07
C ASP A 144 -8.35 11.09 -11.94
N THR A 145 -8.35 10.01 -11.15
CA THR A 145 -7.48 8.87 -11.46
C THR A 145 -8.22 7.98 -12.45
N LEU A 146 -7.90 8.10 -13.74
CA LEU A 146 -8.09 7.00 -14.69
C LEU A 146 -7.15 5.88 -14.22
N VAL A 147 -7.65 4.95 -13.43
CA VAL A 147 -6.95 3.67 -13.21
C VAL A 147 -7.27 2.81 -14.43
N GLN A 148 -6.21 2.35 -15.08
CA GLN A 148 -6.24 1.64 -16.36
C GLN A 148 -6.66 0.18 -16.20
#